data_AF-A0A1J5QZF8-F1
#
_entry.id   AF-A0A1J5QZF8-F1
#
_cell.length_a   1.000
_cell.length_b   1.000
_cell.length_c   1.000
_cell.angle_alpha   90.00
_cell.angle_beta   90.00
_cell.angle_gamma   90.00
#
_symmetry.space_group_name_H-M   'P 1'
#
loop_
_entity.id
_entity.type
_entity.pdbx_description
1 polymer ?
#
loop_
_entity_poly.entity_id
_entity_poly.type
_entity_poly.pdbx_seq_one_letter_code
_entity_poly.pdbx_strand_id
1 'polypeptide(L)'
;MLAGFACGLAVAAVGEPRRLARQLFAVTEGFFGPLFFIWLGASLDLHALAHRPALIVLGLALGVGAVLAHLVPRAFGQPVAMGGLAAAQLGVPVGAAALGTQLHLLVDGEPAALLLGALVTIAVAAAAAGHAARAQVEAVGTGAPAAGSPSA
;
A
#
# COMPACT_ATOMS: atom_id res chain seq x y z
N MET A 1 -4.50 6.60 -14.05
CA MET A 1 -3.16 6.29 -13.51
C MET A 1 -2.05 6.69 -14.49
N LEU A 2 -1.98 6.09 -15.69
CA LEU A 2 -0.92 6.36 -16.67
C LEU A 2 -0.76 7.84 -17.06
N ALA A 3 -1.86 8.54 -17.34
CA ALA A 3 -1.79 9.96 -17.70
C ALA A 3 -1.17 10.83 -16.57
N GLY A 4 -1.56 10.57 -15.31
CA GLY A 4 -1.00 11.27 -14.15
C GLY A 4 0.49 10.97 -13.96
N PHE A 5 0.89 9.71 -14.09
CA PHE A 5 2.30 9.29 -14.02
C PHE A 5 3.14 9.92 -15.15
N ALA A 6 2.68 9.86 -16.39
CA ALA A 6 3.37 10.44 -17.55
C ALA A 6 3.51 11.96 -17.43
N CYS A 7 2.44 12.65 -17.00
CA CYS A 7 2.49 14.06 -16.69
C CYS A 7 3.51 14.37 -15.58
N GLY A 8 3.51 13.58 -14.50
CA GLY A 8 4.48 13.70 -13.41
C GLY A 8 5.93 13.55 -13.87
N LEU A 9 6.23 12.56 -14.72
CA LEU A 9 7.56 12.40 -15.32
C LEU A 9 7.95 13.58 -16.19
N ALA A 10 7.03 14.09 -17.02
CA ALA A 10 7.29 15.25 -17.87
C ALA A 10 7.58 16.51 -17.04
N VAL A 11 6.80 16.76 -15.98
CA VAL A 11 6.99 17.89 -15.06
C VAL A 11 8.32 17.75 -14.30
N ALA A 12 8.64 16.56 -13.81
CA ALA A 12 9.90 16.28 -13.12
C ALA A 12 11.12 16.49 -14.03
N ALA A 13 11.02 16.14 -15.32
CA ALA A 13 12.09 16.33 -16.29
C ALA A 13 12.37 17.81 -16.61
N VAL A 14 11.34 18.66 -16.59
CA VAL A 14 11.48 20.12 -16.81
C VAL A 14 11.93 20.86 -15.54
N GLY A 15 11.74 20.24 -14.38
CA GLY A 15 12.01 20.82 -13.07
C GLY A 15 10.77 21.50 -12.49
N GLU A 16 10.40 21.13 -11.25
CA GLU A 16 9.18 21.62 -10.63
C GLU A 16 9.39 22.88 -9.78
N PRO A 17 8.52 23.91 -9.91
CA PRO A 17 8.51 25.03 -8.97
C PRO A 17 8.09 24.57 -7.57
N ARG A 18 8.80 24.99 -6.52
CA ARG A 18 8.46 24.70 -5.10
C ARG A 18 7.02 25.05 -4.69
N ARG A 19 6.35 25.93 -5.44
CA ARG A 19 4.92 26.26 -5.22
C ARG A 19 4.01 25.18 -5.78
N LEU A 20 4.30 24.66 -6.97
CA LEU A 20 3.52 23.62 -7.64
C LEU A 20 3.58 22.32 -6.83
N ALA A 21 4.77 21.90 -6.40
CA ALA A 21 4.95 20.71 -5.57
C ALA A 21 4.11 20.77 -4.28
N ARG A 22 4.15 21.92 -3.58
CA ARG A 22 3.34 22.13 -2.36
C ARG A 22 1.84 22.17 -2.63
N GLN A 23 1.42 22.79 -3.73
CA GLN A 23 0.00 22.84 -4.12
C GLN A 23 -0.50 21.45 -4.49
N LEU A 24 0.27 20.70 -5.28
CA LEU A 24 -0.06 19.33 -5.66
C LEU A 24 -0.09 18.43 -4.43
N PHE A 25 0.87 18.56 -3.50
CA PHE A 25 0.86 17.86 -2.23
C PHE A 25 -0.40 18.18 -1.40
N ALA A 26 -0.74 19.47 -1.26
CA ALA A 26 -1.93 19.88 -0.51
C ALA A 26 -3.23 19.33 -1.12
N VAL A 27 -3.33 19.29 -2.45
CA VAL A 27 -4.50 18.74 -3.15
C VAL A 27 -4.54 17.21 -3.07
N THR A 28 -3.41 16.54 -3.27
CA THR A 28 -3.34 15.06 -3.27
C THR A 28 -3.51 14.49 -1.87
N GLU A 29 -2.70 14.92 -0.91
CA GLU A 29 -2.73 14.41 0.46
C GLU A 29 -3.77 15.10 1.34
N GLY A 30 -4.03 16.39 1.12
CA GLY A 30 -4.96 17.17 1.96
C GLY A 30 -6.43 17.05 1.55
N PHE A 31 -6.73 16.70 0.29
CA PHE A 31 -8.10 16.59 -0.20
C PHE A 31 -8.42 15.22 -0.80
N PHE A 32 -7.69 14.79 -1.85
CA PHE A 32 -8.01 13.55 -2.55
C PHE A 32 -7.72 12.29 -1.72
N GLY A 33 -6.67 12.27 -0.91
CA GLY A 33 -6.33 11.15 -0.03
C GLY A 33 -7.49 10.82 0.93
N PRO A 34 -7.92 11.76 1.79
CA PRO A 34 -9.06 11.55 2.68
C PRO A 34 -10.34 11.16 1.94
N LEU A 35 -10.66 11.84 0.84
CA LEU A 35 -11.85 11.53 0.03
C LEU A 35 -11.80 10.11 -0.55
N PHE A 36 -10.63 9.68 -1.04
CA PHE A 36 -10.42 8.33 -1.57
C PHE A 36 -10.66 7.27 -0.50
N PHE A 37 -10.13 7.45 0.71
CA PHE A 37 -10.33 6.48 1.79
C PHE A 37 -11.77 6.42 2.30
N ILE A 38 -12.47 7.56 2.36
CA ILE A 38 -13.90 7.59 2.70
C ILE A 38 -14.71 6.85 1.64
N TRP A 39 -14.47 7.16 0.36
CA TRP A 39 -15.15 6.49 -0.76
C TRP A 39 -14.85 5.00 -0.79
N LEU A 40 -13.60 4.60 -0.57
CA LEU A 40 -13.19 3.19 -0.51
C LEU A 40 -13.90 2.47 0.62
N GLY A 41 -13.94 3.06 1.83
CA GLY A 41 -14.66 2.51 2.97
C GLY A 41 -16.16 2.37 2.72
N ALA A 42 -16.78 3.36 2.08
CA ALA A 42 -18.20 3.32 1.73
C ALA A 42 -18.53 2.31 0.61
N SER A 43 -17.55 1.99 -0.25
CA SER A 43 -17.72 1.06 -1.38
C SER A 43 -17.47 -0.41 -1.00
N LEU A 44 -17.02 -0.68 0.23
CA LEU A 44 -16.79 -2.04 0.71
C LEU A 44 -18.11 -2.73 1.07
N ASP A 45 -18.47 -3.76 0.29
CA ASP A 45 -19.61 -4.62 0.61
C ASP A 45 -19.23 -5.66 1.68
N LEU A 46 -19.24 -5.21 2.94
CA LEU A 46 -19.02 -6.08 4.11
C LEU A 46 -20.12 -7.14 4.26
N HIS A 47 -21.32 -6.88 3.74
CA HIS A 47 -22.44 -7.80 3.81
C HIS A 47 -22.17 -9.05 2.96
N ALA A 48 -21.61 -8.87 1.75
CA ALA A 48 -21.17 -9.98 0.90
C ALA A 48 -20.11 -10.87 1.58
N LEU A 49 -19.14 -10.27 2.29
CA LEU A 49 -18.13 -11.02 3.04
C LEU A 49 -18.74 -11.84 4.18
N ALA A 50 -19.71 -11.26 4.89
CA ALA A 50 -20.38 -11.93 6.01
C ALA A 50 -21.21 -13.15 5.55
N HIS A 51 -21.86 -13.05 4.39
CA HIS A 51 -22.70 -14.13 3.85
C HIS A 51 -21.91 -15.24 3.15
N ARG A 52 -20.71 -14.93 2.64
CA ARG A 52 -19.86 -15.89 1.92
C ARG A 52 -18.46 -15.90 2.53
N PRO A 53 -18.21 -16.71 3.58
CA PRO A 53 -16.91 -16.75 4.27
C PRO A 53 -15.75 -17.16 3.34
N ALA A 54 -16.04 -17.86 2.24
CA ALA A 54 -15.06 -18.15 1.19
C ALA A 54 -14.42 -16.88 0.60
N LEU A 55 -15.14 -15.76 0.54
CA LEU A 55 -14.60 -14.47 0.07
C LEU A 55 -13.59 -13.88 1.05
N ILE A 56 -13.77 -14.12 2.35
CA ILE A 56 -12.79 -13.73 3.38
C ILE A 56 -11.52 -14.54 3.18
N VAL A 57 -11.64 -15.86 2.98
CA VAL A 57 -10.51 -16.74 2.71
C VAL A 57 -9.78 -16.32 1.44
N LEU A 58 -10.51 -15.98 0.37
CA LEU A 58 -9.92 -15.46 -0.87
C LEU A 58 -9.14 -14.16 -0.62
N GLY A 59 -9.74 -13.19 0.05
CA GLY A 59 -9.07 -11.92 0.37
C GLY A 59 -7.81 -12.12 1.22
N LEU A 60 -7.89 -12.96 2.26
CA LEU A 60 -6.73 -13.32 3.08
C LEU A 60 -5.65 -14.03 2.26
N ALA A 61 -6.01 -14.98 1.39
CA ALA A 61 -5.06 -15.69 0.54
C ALA A 61 -4.35 -14.75 -0.43
N LEU A 62 -5.08 -13.82 -1.05
CA LEU A 62 -4.51 -12.79 -1.93
C LEU A 62 -3.59 -11.83 -1.17
N GLY A 63 -4.01 -11.36 0.01
CA GLY A 63 -3.21 -10.47 0.86
C GLY A 63 -1.92 -11.14 1.35
N VAL A 64 -2.01 -12.37 1.86
CA VAL A 64 -0.84 -13.15 2.27
C VAL A 64 0.07 -13.44 1.08
N GLY A 65 -0.50 -13.85 -0.07
CA GLY A 65 0.28 -14.08 -1.29
C GLY A 65 1.03 -12.83 -1.75
N ALA A 66 0.38 -11.66 -1.70
CA ALA A 66 1.03 -10.38 -2.01
C ALA A 66 2.16 -10.05 -1.03
N VAL A 67 1.97 -10.25 0.27
CA VAL A 67 3.03 -10.05 1.27
C VAL A 67 4.20 -10.99 1.02
N LEU A 68 3.94 -12.27 0.81
CA LEU A 68 4.98 -13.26 0.52
C LEU A 68 5.77 -12.91 -0.74
N ALA A 69 5.10 -12.42 -1.79
CA ALA A 69 5.77 -11.95 -3.00
C ALA A 69 6.74 -10.79 -2.72
N HIS A 70 6.36 -9.85 -1.84
CA HIS A 70 7.23 -8.73 -1.43
C HIS A 70 8.32 -9.12 -0.42
N LEU A 71 8.25 -10.34 0.12
CA LEU A 71 9.33 -10.91 0.94
C LEU A 71 10.35 -11.70 0.11
N VAL A 72 10.10 -11.98 -1.18
CA VAL A 72 11.09 -12.64 -2.06
C VAL A 72 12.46 -11.93 -2.07
N PRO A 73 12.56 -10.58 -2.09
CA PRO A 73 13.84 -9.88 -1.97
C PRO A 73 14.66 -10.25 -0.73
N ARG A 74 14.04 -10.82 0.32
CA ARG A 74 14.75 -11.32 1.51
C ARG A 74 15.78 -12.40 1.17
N ALA A 75 15.52 -13.19 0.12
CA ALA A 75 16.46 -14.19 -0.38
C ALA A 75 17.76 -13.55 -0.89
N PHE A 76 17.72 -12.27 -1.25
CA PHE A 76 18.87 -11.46 -1.68
C PHE A 76 19.43 -10.58 -0.55
N GLY A 77 19.07 -10.86 0.71
CA GLY A 77 19.59 -10.16 1.89
C GLY A 77 18.83 -8.90 2.32
N GLN A 78 17.73 -8.54 1.65
CA GLN A 78 16.93 -7.37 2.03
C GLN A 78 16.21 -7.57 3.38
N PRO A 79 16.13 -6.55 4.26
CA PRO A 79 15.43 -6.65 5.54
C PRO A 79 13.93 -6.95 5.37
N VAL A 80 13.37 -7.79 6.26
CA VAL A 80 11.94 -8.14 6.27
C VAL A 80 11.05 -6.90 6.45
N ALA A 81 11.50 -5.93 7.24
CA ALA A 81 10.77 -4.68 7.44
C ALA A 81 10.57 -3.91 6.12
N MET A 82 11.59 -3.86 5.25
CA MET A 82 11.49 -3.21 3.94
C MET A 82 10.49 -3.95 3.03
N GLY A 83 10.49 -5.28 3.05
CA GLY A 83 9.51 -6.08 2.32
C GLY A 83 8.07 -5.87 2.82
N GLY A 84 7.89 -5.82 4.14
CA GLY A 84 6.58 -5.53 4.75
C GLY A 84 6.06 -4.13 4.41
N LEU A 85 6.94 -3.12 4.42
CA LEU A 85 6.61 -1.75 4.00
C LEU A 85 6.28 -1.69 2.50
N ALA A 86 7.07 -2.35 1.66
CA ALA A 86 6.86 -2.39 0.21
C ALA A 86 5.58 -3.12 -0.20
N ALA A 87 5.08 -4.04 0.64
CA ALA A 87 3.83 -4.74 0.40
C ALA A 87 2.58 -3.83 0.47
N ALA A 88 2.69 -2.62 1.03
CA ALA A 88 1.57 -1.68 1.11
C ALA A 88 1.08 -1.32 -0.31
N GLN A 89 -0.08 -1.88 -0.72
CA GLN A 89 -0.65 -1.59 -2.03
C GLN A 89 -2.16 -1.43 -1.94
N LEU A 90 -2.65 -0.30 -2.43
CA LEU A 90 -4.09 -0.04 -2.58
C LEU A 90 -4.46 0.29 -4.04
N GLY A 91 -3.60 1.04 -4.75
CA GLY A 91 -3.92 1.52 -6.10
C GLY A 91 -4.20 0.39 -7.10
N VAL A 92 -3.33 -0.63 -7.16
CA VAL A 92 -3.49 -1.73 -8.13
C VAL A 92 -4.72 -2.60 -7.82
N PRO A 93 -4.94 -3.10 -6.59
CA PRO A 93 -6.16 -3.86 -6.27
C PRO A 93 -7.45 -3.06 -6.48
N VAL A 94 -7.47 -1.77 -6.13
CA VAL A 94 -8.64 -0.90 -6.34
C VAL A 94 -8.91 -0.70 -7.84
N GLY A 95 -7.87 -0.50 -8.63
CA GLY A 95 -7.98 -0.42 -10.09
C GLY A 95 -8.48 -1.73 -10.70
N ALA A 96 -7.97 -2.87 -10.23
CA ALA A 96 -8.41 -4.19 -10.68
C ALA A 96 -9.88 -4.45 -10.33
N ALA A 97 -10.31 -4.10 -9.10
CA ALA A 97 -11.71 -4.20 -8.69
C ALA A 97 -12.62 -3.28 -9.53
N ALA A 98 -12.22 -2.04 -9.77
CA ALA A 98 -12.99 -1.10 -10.58
C ALA A 98 -13.14 -1.57 -12.04
N LEU A 99 -12.02 -1.94 -12.69
CA LEU A 99 -12.04 -2.43 -14.07
C LEU A 99 -12.76 -3.77 -14.17
N GLY A 100 -12.53 -4.69 -13.23
CA GLY A 100 -13.17 -6.00 -13.20
C GLY A 100 -14.69 -5.89 -13.08
N THR A 101 -15.19 -4.98 -12.24
CA THR A 101 -16.62 -4.69 -12.15
C THR A 101 -17.16 -4.03 -13.42
N GLN A 102 -16.47 -3.02 -13.97
CA GLN A 102 -16.89 -2.35 -15.20
C GLN A 102 -16.94 -3.27 -16.42
N LEU A 103 -16.00 -4.21 -16.51
CA LEU A 103 -15.91 -5.19 -17.59
C LEU A 103 -16.71 -6.46 -17.31
N HIS A 104 -17.45 -6.52 -16.19
CA HIS A 104 -18.21 -7.70 -15.75
C HIS A 104 -17.37 -8.98 -15.66
N LEU A 105 -16.09 -8.84 -15.28
CA LEU A 105 -15.14 -9.95 -15.09
C LEU A 105 -15.17 -10.52 -13.67
N LEU A 106 -15.76 -9.80 -12.73
CA LEU A 106 -15.85 -10.20 -11.32
C LEU A 106 -17.30 -10.54 -10.96
N VAL A 107 -17.48 -11.59 -10.16
CA VAL A 107 -18.77 -11.90 -9.55
C VAL A 107 -18.97 -11.13 -8.24
N ASP A 108 -20.22 -11.06 -7.80
CA ASP A 108 -20.61 -10.33 -6.60
C ASP A 108 -19.77 -10.73 -5.38
N GLY A 109 -19.15 -9.72 -4.75
CA GLY A 109 -18.32 -9.86 -3.56
C GLY A 109 -16.82 -10.08 -3.83
N GLU A 110 -16.39 -10.46 -5.04
CA GLU A 110 -14.96 -10.55 -5.38
C GLU A 110 -14.24 -9.19 -5.32
N PRO A 111 -14.84 -8.06 -5.75
CA PRO A 111 -14.23 -6.74 -5.54
C PRO A 111 -13.93 -6.48 -4.05
N ALA A 112 -14.85 -6.86 -3.16
CA ALA A 112 -14.66 -6.68 -1.72
C ALA A 112 -13.58 -7.63 -1.16
N ALA A 113 -13.43 -8.84 -1.71
CA ALA A 113 -12.33 -9.75 -1.39
C ALA A 113 -10.95 -9.19 -1.84
N LEU A 114 -10.87 -8.59 -3.03
CA LEU A 114 -9.65 -7.91 -3.52
C LEU A 114 -9.24 -6.77 -2.57
N LEU A 115 -10.21 -5.96 -2.14
CA LEU A 115 -9.96 -4.87 -1.21
C LEU A 115 -9.58 -5.37 0.18
N LEU A 116 -10.19 -6.46 0.67
CA LEU A 116 -9.77 -7.11 1.90
C LEU A 116 -8.29 -7.56 1.83
N GLY A 117 -7.88 -8.16 0.71
CA GLY A 117 -6.48 -8.53 0.49
C GLY A 117 -5.55 -7.32 0.54
N ALA A 118 -5.95 -6.19 -0.04
CA ALA A 118 -5.21 -4.94 0.04
C ALA A 118 -5.10 -4.41 1.48
N LEU A 119 -6.19 -4.48 2.26
CA LEU A 119 -6.19 -4.09 3.69
C LEU A 119 -5.24 -4.96 4.51
N VAL A 120 -5.11 -6.25 4.21
CA VAL A 120 -4.12 -7.13 4.85
C VAL A 120 -2.71 -6.61 4.62
N THR A 121 -2.37 -6.20 3.39
CA THR A 121 -1.01 -5.69 3.13
C THR A 121 -0.73 -4.35 3.82
N ILE A 122 -1.73 -3.47 3.92
CA ILE A 122 -1.64 -2.25 4.73
C ILE A 122 -1.44 -2.56 6.21
N ALA A 123 -2.15 -3.53 6.76
CA ALA A 123 -1.97 -3.95 8.16
C ALA A 123 -0.54 -4.47 8.42
N VAL A 124 0.01 -5.27 7.50
CA VAL A 124 1.40 -5.75 7.58
C VAL A 124 2.40 -4.59 7.51
N ALA A 125 2.19 -3.63 6.60
CA ALA A 125 3.06 -2.47 6.48
C ALA A 125 3.01 -1.58 7.74
N ALA A 126 1.82 -1.34 8.29
CA ALA A 126 1.65 -0.59 9.53
C ALA A 126 2.34 -1.29 10.72
N ALA A 127 2.21 -2.62 10.82
CA ALA A 127 2.94 -3.40 11.81
C ALA A 127 4.45 -3.26 11.59
N ALA A 128 4.96 -3.46 10.38
CA ALA A 128 6.38 -3.34 10.07
C ALA A 128 6.95 -1.95 10.42
N ALA A 129 6.22 -0.88 10.08
CA ALA A 129 6.55 0.50 10.43
C ALA A 129 6.62 0.69 11.95
N GLY A 130 5.62 0.19 12.68
CA GLY A 130 5.56 0.27 14.15
C GLY A 130 6.72 -0.44 14.83
N HIS A 131 7.10 -1.64 14.35
CA HIS A 131 8.26 -2.36 14.88
C HIS A 131 9.57 -1.63 14.58
N ALA A 132 9.74 -1.12 13.35
CA ALA A 132 10.93 -0.37 12.97
C ALA A 132 11.09 0.92 13.79
N ALA A 133 9.99 1.64 14.04
CA ALA A 133 10.01 2.85 14.86
C ALA A 133 10.43 2.56 16.31
N ARG A 134 9.91 1.47 16.92
CA ARG A 134 10.30 1.07 18.29
C ARG A 134 11.78 0.68 18.38
N ALA A 135 12.28 -0.09 17.42
CA ALA A 135 13.69 -0.49 17.38
C ALA A 135 14.63 0.72 17.28
N GLN A 136 14.24 1.77 16.55
CA GLN A 136 15.02 3.01 16.48
C GLN A 136 15.03 3.76 17.82
N VAL A 137 13.89 3.83 18.52
CA VAL A 137 13.81 4.46 19.85
C VAL A 137 14.67 3.72 20.87
N GLU A 138 14.66 2.38 20.86
CA GLU A 138 15.51 1.56 21.73
C GLU A 138 17.01 1.76 21.43
N ALA A 139 17.40 1.83 20.15
CA ALA A 139 18.79 2.09 19.74
C ALA A 139 19.28 3.47 20.18
N VAL A 140 18.43 4.50 20.06
CA VAL A 140 18.75 5.86 20.54
C VAL A 140 18.82 5.92 22.07
N GLY A 141 17.93 5.23 22.77
CA GLY A 141 17.88 5.22 24.24
C GLY A 141 19.01 4.43 24.90
N THR A 142 19.58 3.43 24.22
CA THR A 142 20.69 2.62 24.74
C THR A 142 22.08 3.17 24.40
N GLY A 143 22.18 4.25 23.63
CA GLY A 143 23.47 4.82 23.21
C GLY A 143 24.31 3.86 22.36
N ALA A 144 23.69 2.81 21.79
CA ALA A 144 24.37 1.85 20.94
C ALA A 144 24.80 2.53 19.64
N PRO A 145 26.06 2.39 19.19
CA PRO A 145 26.51 3.02 17.96
C PRO A 145 25.69 2.50 16.78
N ALA A 146 25.26 3.43 15.91
CA ALA A 146 24.53 3.11 14.68
C ALA A 146 25.33 2.09 13.87
N ALA A 147 24.82 0.86 13.81
CA ALA A 147 25.47 -0.21 13.06
C ALA A 147 25.47 0.14 11.56
N GLY A 148 26.67 0.41 11.03
CA GLY A 148 26.98 0.33 9.61
C GLY A 148 27.16 1.67 8.89
N SER A 149 28.32 2.31 9.07
CA SER A 149 28.95 3.00 7.93
C SER A 149 29.60 1.94 7.02
N PRO A 150 29.33 1.94 5.70
CA PRO A 150 30.08 1.09 4.80
C PRO A 150 31.52 1.60 4.73
N SER A 151 32.49 0.72 5.00
CA SER A 151 33.90 1.02 4.81
C SER A 151 34.18 1.27 3.33
N ALA A 152 34.94 2.33 3.06
CA ALA A 152 35.44 2.72 1.75
C ALA A 152 36.24 1.62 1.04
#